data_AF-A0A9D8BD40-F1
#
_entry.id   AF-A0A9D8BD40-F1
#
_cell.length_a   1.000
_cell.length_b   1.000
_cell.length_c   1.000
_cell.angle_alpha   90.00
_cell.angle_beta   90.00
_cell.angle_gamma   90.00
#
_symmetry.space_group_name_H-M   'P 1'
#
loop_
_entity.id
_entity.type
_entity.pdbx_description
1 polymer ?
#
loop_
_entity_poly.entity_id
_entity_poly.type
_entity_poly.pdbx_seq_one_letter_code
_entity_poly.pdbx_strand_id
1 'polypeptide(L)'
;MLLRRIPKIIAGLVQRWPWWIIVATIIMTAILAPGTTRLKTSTGFDTLVSPGSKIYKDSRTYTAEFGGDPVVVLLTGKTENIFSEENLAILNRFEETFSPEADTRTHSVLSPITILKLASEEAKRQGASLEWNDPILIQAVIGDSLETRRPEVVSLVPNDDH
;
A
#
# COMPACT_ATOMS: atom_id res chain seq x y z
N MET A 1 44.15 -16.07 -40.85
CA MET A 1 44.85 -14.89 -41.43
C MET A 1 43.93 -13.66 -41.66
N LEU A 2 42.60 -13.82 -41.75
CA LEU A 2 41.63 -12.73 -41.97
C LEU A 2 41.47 -11.76 -40.77
N LEU A 3 41.63 -12.22 -39.53
CA LEU A 3 41.43 -11.42 -38.32
C LEU A 3 42.38 -10.21 -38.16
N ARG A 4 43.56 -10.25 -38.81
CA ARG A 4 44.58 -9.17 -38.71
C ARG A 4 44.38 -8.04 -39.72
N ARG A 5 43.49 -8.19 -40.70
CA ARG A 5 43.24 -7.18 -41.76
C ARG A 5 42.03 -6.30 -41.47
N ILE A 6 41.05 -6.83 -40.75
CA ILE A 6 39.81 -6.13 -40.36
C ILE A 6 40.10 -4.79 -39.64
N PRO A 7 40.97 -4.71 -38.62
CA PRO A 7 41.21 -3.44 -37.94
C PRO A 7 41.88 -2.39 -38.84
N LYS A 8 42.72 -2.81 -39.79
CA LYS A 8 43.37 -1.89 -40.75
C LYS A 8 42.37 -1.31 -41.77
N ILE A 9 41.39 -2.12 -42.18
CA ILE A 9 40.33 -1.70 -43.10
C ILE A 9 39.36 -0.73 -42.38
N ILE A 10 39.00 -1.02 -41.13
CA ILE A 10 38.16 -0.14 -40.31
C ILE A 10 38.89 1.18 -40.03
N ALA A 11 40.17 1.13 -39.65
CA ALA A 11 40.98 2.33 -39.42
C ALA A 11 41.08 3.20 -40.69
N GLY A 12 41.28 2.60 -41.86
CA GLY A 12 41.31 3.33 -43.13
C GLY A 12 39.97 3.97 -43.51
N LEU A 13 38.85 3.30 -43.21
CA LEU A 13 37.51 3.85 -43.44
C LEU A 13 37.22 5.04 -42.52
N VAL A 14 37.63 4.94 -41.25
CA VAL A 14 37.50 6.01 -40.25
C VAL A 14 38.35 7.21 -40.60
N GLN A 15 39.58 6.99 -41.08
CA GLN A 15 40.50 8.06 -41.42
C GLN A 15 40.12 8.79 -42.72
N ARG A 16 39.45 8.10 -43.65
CA ARG A 16 39.06 8.68 -44.94
C ARG A 16 37.79 9.52 -44.85
N TRP A 17 36.85 9.19 -43.93
CA TRP A 17 35.55 9.85 -43.78
C TRP A 17 35.19 10.10 -42.29
N PRO A 18 36.03 10.81 -41.52
CA PRO A 18 35.87 10.91 -40.06
C PRO A 18 34.55 11.59 -39.64
N TRP A 19 34.15 12.64 -40.36
CA TRP A 19 32.92 13.38 -40.05
C TRP A 19 31.66 12.52 -40.22
N TRP A 20 31.59 11.71 -41.27
CA TRP A 20 30.44 10.84 -41.54
C TRP A 20 30.26 9.77 -40.47
N ILE A 21 31.36 9.25 -39.90
CA ILE A 21 31.30 8.26 -38.82
C ILE A 21 30.85 8.91 -37.51
N ILE A 22 31.30 10.13 -37.22
CA ILE A 22 30.84 10.89 -36.06
C ILE A 22 29.32 11.12 -36.17
N VAL A 23 28.86 11.61 -37.32
CA VAL A 23 27.44 11.83 -37.60
C VAL A 23 26.65 10.53 -37.47
N ALA A 24 27.12 9.43 -38.05
CA ALA A 24 26.45 8.13 -37.96
C ALA A 24 26.35 7.62 -36.50
N THR A 25 27.39 7.84 -35.70
CA THR A 25 27.41 7.45 -34.28
C THR A 25 26.43 8.29 -33.46
N ILE A 26 26.37 9.60 -33.73
CA ILE A 26 25.42 10.51 -33.09
C ILE A 26 23.99 10.11 -33.46
N ILE A 27 23.73 9.84 -34.75
CA ILE A 27 22.41 9.40 -35.22
C ILE A 27 22.01 8.07 -34.58
N MET A 28 22.91 7.09 -34.54
CA MET A 28 22.66 5.81 -33.88
C MET A 28 22.32 6.01 -32.40
N THR A 29 23.09 6.83 -31.69
CA THR A 29 22.84 7.16 -30.28
C THR A 29 21.49 7.85 -30.10
N ALA A 30 21.15 8.80 -30.98
CA ALA A 30 19.87 9.50 -30.95
C ALA A 30 18.67 8.59 -31.23
N ILE A 31 18.83 7.56 -32.07
CA ILE A 31 17.79 6.55 -32.32
C ILE A 31 17.62 5.62 -31.12
N LEU A 32 18.71 5.29 -30.42
CA LEU A 32 18.68 4.41 -29.24
C LEU A 32 18.21 5.13 -27.97
N ALA A 33 18.45 6.45 -27.85
CA ALA A 33 18.11 7.24 -26.68
C ALA A 33 16.62 7.15 -26.27
N PRO A 34 15.63 7.22 -27.18
CA PRO A 34 14.22 6.99 -26.86
C PRO A 34 13.90 5.61 -26.27
N GLY A 35 14.75 4.60 -26.49
CA GLY A 35 14.57 3.29 -25.87
C GLY A 35 14.67 3.33 -24.36
N THR A 36 15.47 4.27 -23.82
CA THR A 36 15.64 4.45 -22.37
C THR A 36 14.37 4.94 -21.68
N THR A 37 13.54 5.75 -22.36
CA THR A 37 12.27 6.24 -21.80
C THR A 37 11.17 5.17 -21.77
N ARG A 38 11.37 4.05 -22.47
CA ARG A 38 10.46 2.90 -22.49
C ARG A 38 10.85 1.78 -21.53
N LEU A 39 11.88 1.98 -20.71
CA LEU A 39 12.25 1.02 -19.68
C LEU A 39 11.16 0.99 -18.60
N LYS A 40 10.43 -0.14 -18.52
CA LYS A 40 9.45 -0.37 -17.47
C LYS A 40 10.19 -0.88 -16.24
N THR A 41 10.33 -0.04 -15.23
CA THR A 41 10.87 -0.42 -13.92
C THR A 41 9.89 -1.34 -13.22
N SER A 42 10.12 -2.65 -13.32
CA SER A 42 9.49 -3.63 -12.45
C SER A 42 10.45 -3.86 -11.29
N THR A 43 10.13 -3.34 -10.11
CA THR A 43 10.91 -3.52 -8.86
C THR A 43 10.12 -4.29 -7.82
N GLY A 44 8.97 -4.85 -8.21
CA GLY A 44 8.08 -5.60 -7.33
C GLY A 44 8.49 -7.05 -7.18
N PHE A 45 7.79 -7.73 -6.26
CA PHE A 45 7.90 -9.17 -6.04
C PHE A 45 7.82 -10.00 -7.34
N ASP A 46 7.02 -9.53 -8.30
CA ASP A 46 6.86 -10.11 -9.64
C ASP A 46 8.18 -10.28 -10.44
N THR A 47 9.26 -9.60 -10.06
CA THR A 47 10.59 -9.77 -10.67
C THR A 47 11.45 -10.84 -10.02
N LEU A 48 11.14 -11.20 -8.78
CA LEU A 48 11.90 -12.17 -7.98
C LEU A 48 11.37 -13.59 -8.16
N VAL A 49 10.13 -13.75 -8.64
CA VAL A 49 9.50 -15.04 -8.91
C VAL A 49 9.19 -15.21 -10.39
N SER A 50 9.44 -16.41 -10.91
CA SER A 50 9.10 -16.72 -12.30
C SER A 50 7.58 -16.61 -12.52
N PRO A 51 7.12 -15.94 -13.60
CA PRO A 51 5.70 -15.87 -13.94
C PRO A 51 5.03 -17.23 -14.16
N GLY A 52 5.82 -18.26 -14.49
CA GLY A 52 5.33 -19.62 -14.66
C GLY A 52 5.15 -20.40 -13.35
N SER A 53 5.73 -19.90 -12.25
CA SER A 53 5.73 -20.60 -10.96
C SER A 53 4.32 -20.69 -10.37
N LYS A 54 4.09 -21.76 -9.58
CA LYS A 54 2.84 -21.93 -8.85
C LYS A 54 2.60 -20.77 -7.87
N ILE A 55 3.64 -20.36 -7.15
CA ILE A 55 3.60 -19.24 -6.18
C ILE A 55 3.12 -17.95 -6.83
N TYR A 56 3.63 -17.60 -8.01
CA TYR A 56 3.19 -16.41 -8.75
C TYR A 56 1.70 -16.47 -9.10
N LYS A 57 1.25 -17.62 -9.63
CA LYS A 57 -0.16 -17.81 -10.02
C LYS A 57 -1.09 -17.76 -8.81
N ASP A 58 -0.74 -18.47 -7.75
CA ASP A 58 -1.51 -18.52 -6.51
C ASP A 58 -1.62 -17.12 -5.90
N SER A 59 -0.51 -16.36 -5.84
CA SER A 59 -0.52 -14.98 -5.35
C SER A 59 -1.37 -14.06 -6.22
N ARG A 60 -1.29 -14.16 -7.55
CA ARG A 60 -2.10 -13.34 -8.47
C ARG A 60 -3.59 -13.66 -8.35
N THR A 61 -3.95 -14.93 -8.21
CA THR A 61 -5.34 -15.35 -7.99
C THR A 61 -5.85 -14.84 -6.65
N TYR A 62 -5.08 -15.00 -5.57
CA TYR A 62 -5.43 -14.46 -4.25
C TYR A 62 -5.65 -12.94 -4.30
N THR A 63 -4.73 -12.19 -4.89
CA THR A 63 -4.86 -10.74 -5.03
C THR A 63 -6.07 -10.33 -5.88
N ALA A 64 -6.41 -11.10 -6.91
CA ALA A 64 -7.58 -10.83 -7.74
C ALA A 64 -8.91 -11.10 -7.01
N GLU A 65 -8.95 -12.08 -6.11
CA GLU A 65 -10.16 -12.45 -5.37
C GLU A 65 -10.34 -11.63 -4.08
N PHE A 66 -9.26 -11.36 -3.34
CA PHE A 66 -9.32 -10.75 -2.00
C PHE A 66 -8.76 -9.32 -1.95
N GLY A 67 -8.25 -8.80 -3.07
CA GLY A 67 -7.65 -7.47 -3.15
C GLY A 67 -6.13 -7.48 -2.97
N GLY A 68 -5.53 -6.31 -3.20
CA GLY A 68 -4.09 -6.08 -3.11
C GLY A 68 -3.53 -6.08 -1.69
N ASP A 69 -2.27 -5.65 -1.58
CA ASP A 69 -1.57 -5.54 -0.31
C ASP A 69 -2.27 -4.52 0.63
N PRO A 70 -2.53 -4.88 1.89
CA PRO A 70 -3.18 -3.97 2.82
C PRO A 70 -2.24 -2.82 3.21
N VAL A 71 -2.79 -1.61 3.30
CA VAL A 71 -2.10 -0.47 3.90
C VAL A 71 -2.47 -0.41 5.37
N VAL A 72 -1.49 -0.58 6.25
CA VAL A 72 -1.68 -0.54 7.71
C VAL A 72 -1.19 0.80 8.24
N VAL A 73 -2.07 1.52 8.94
CA VAL A 73 -1.76 2.77 9.64
C VAL A 73 -1.77 2.52 11.14
N LEU A 74 -0.63 2.74 11.80
CA LEU A 74 -0.52 2.64 13.26
C LEU A 74 -0.75 4.00 13.90
N LEU A 75 -1.78 4.09 14.74
CA LEU A 75 -2.03 5.27 15.56
C LEU A 75 -1.21 5.16 16.86
N THR A 76 -0.48 6.22 17.21
CA THR A 76 0.37 6.25 18.41
C THR A 76 -0.06 7.36 19.35
N GLY A 77 -0.16 7.07 20.65
CA GLY A 77 -0.52 8.04 21.68
C GLY A 77 -1.32 7.39 22.80
N LYS A 78 -1.86 8.22 23.70
CA LYS A 78 -2.83 7.75 24.71
C LYS A 78 -4.16 7.44 24.04
N THR A 79 -4.84 6.37 24.46
CA THR A 79 -6.16 5.97 23.97
C THR A 79 -7.16 7.13 24.05
N GLU A 80 -7.19 7.84 25.18
CA GLU A 80 -8.04 9.03 25.40
C GLU A 80 -7.88 10.09 24.32
N ASN A 81 -6.64 10.29 23.85
CA ASN A 81 -6.36 11.26 22.79
C ASN A 81 -6.78 10.70 21.43
N ILE A 82 -6.52 9.44 21.13
CA ILE A 82 -6.89 8.82 19.84
C ILE A 82 -8.41 8.89 19.62
N PHE A 83 -9.18 8.68 20.69
CA PHE A 83 -10.64 8.70 20.68
C PHE A 83 -11.24 10.04 21.12
N SER A 84 -10.45 11.11 21.12
CA SER A 84 -10.99 12.46 21.31
C SER A 84 -11.89 12.84 20.14
N GLU A 85 -12.88 13.70 20.40
CA GLU A 85 -13.81 14.17 19.36
C GLU A 85 -13.08 14.76 18.15
N GLU A 86 -12.05 15.58 18.39
CA GLU A 86 -11.23 16.19 17.34
C GLU A 86 -10.51 15.13 16.49
N ASN A 87 -9.85 14.16 17.13
CA ASN A 87 -9.10 13.14 16.40
C ASN A 87 -10.02 12.16 15.68
N LEU A 88 -11.16 11.81 16.26
CA LEU A 88 -12.19 11.01 15.58
C LEU A 88 -12.76 11.74 14.36
N ALA A 89 -12.92 13.06 14.40
CA ALA A 89 -13.32 13.83 13.21
C ALA A 89 -12.24 13.79 12.12
N ILE A 90 -10.96 13.85 12.48
CA ILE A 90 -9.84 13.71 11.53
C ILE A 90 -9.82 12.30 10.92
N LEU A 91 -9.94 11.27 11.76
CA LEU A 91 -10.02 9.87 11.31
C LEU A 91 -11.24 9.64 10.41
N ASN A 92 -12.38 10.27 10.68
CA ASN A 92 -13.58 10.12 9.85
C ASN A 92 -13.35 10.74 8.46
N ARG A 93 -12.74 11.93 8.40
CA ARG A 93 -12.38 12.55 7.12
C ARG A 93 -11.35 11.72 6.35
N PHE A 94 -10.41 11.10 7.05
CA PHE A 94 -9.47 10.17 6.43
C PHE A 94 -10.20 8.97 5.84
N GLU A 95 -11.09 8.32 6.59
CA GLU A 95 -11.92 7.20 6.12
C GLU A 95 -12.77 7.60 4.91
N GLU A 96 -13.42 8.76 4.93
CA GLU A 96 -14.21 9.29 3.82
C GLU A 96 -13.36 9.58 2.57
N THR A 97 -12.14 10.12 2.75
CA THR A 97 -11.24 10.43 1.63
C THR A 97 -10.83 9.17 0.86
N PHE A 98 -10.68 8.06 1.57
CA PHE A 98 -10.26 6.78 1.00
C PHE A 98 -11.41 5.78 0.86
N SER A 99 -12.66 6.19 1.09
CA SER A 99 -13.79 5.27 0.98
C SER A 99 -13.95 4.77 -0.45
N PRO A 100 -14.55 3.58 -0.67
CA PRO A 100 -14.83 3.09 -2.01
C PRO A 100 -15.72 4.02 -2.83
N GLU A 101 -16.51 4.89 -2.18
CA GLU A 101 -17.30 5.91 -2.88
C GLU A 101 -16.44 7.08 -3.40
N ALA A 102 -15.34 7.41 -2.70
CA ALA A 102 -14.45 8.52 -3.05
C ALA A 102 -13.27 8.09 -3.94
N ASP A 103 -12.68 6.91 -3.71
CA ASP A 103 -11.58 6.35 -4.48
C ASP A 103 -11.90 4.92 -4.92
N THR A 104 -12.16 4.73 -6.22
CA THR A 104 -12.51 3.43 -6.81
C THR A 104 -11.38 2.39 -6.74
N ARG A 105 -10.17 2.79 -6.34
CA ARG A 105 -9.03 1.89 -6.11
C ARG A 105 -9.06 1.27 -4.70
N THR A 106 -9.86 1.81 -3.79
CA THR A 106 -10.00 1.27 -2.44
C THR A 106 -11.19 0.33 -2.37
N HIS A 107 -10.95 -0.89 -1.88
CA HIS A 107 -12.02 -1.87 -1.66
C HIS A 107 -12.73 -1.69 -0.32
N SER A 108 -11.99 -1.35 0.72
CA SER A 108 -12.52 -1.18 2.08
C SER A 108 -11.55 -0.38 2.93
N VAL A 109 -12.10 0.42 3.84
CA VAL A 109 -11.35 1.08 4.91
C VAL A 109 -11.92 0.59 6.23
N LEU A 110 -11.05 0.09 7.11
CA LEU A 110 -11.41 -0.36 8.45
C LEU A 110 -10.66 0.50 9.46
N SER A 111 -11.40 1.14 10.35
CA SER A 111 -10.84 2.02 11.38
C SER A 111 -11.59 1.84 12.71
N PRO A 112 -11.12 2.42 13.82
CA PRO A 112 -11.87 2.45 15.07
C PRO A 112 -13.28 3.04 14.91
N ILE A 113 -13.49 3.94 13.93
CA ILE A 113 -14.79 4.54 13.64
C ILE A 113 -15.77 3.51 13.09
N THR A 114 -15.31 2.52 12.34
CA THR A 114 -16.17 1.42 11.85
C THR A 114 -16.86 0.70 13.01
N ILE A 115 -16.13 0.46 14.10
CA ILE A 115 -16.68 -0.16 15.31
C ILE A 115 -17.65 0.76 16.02
N LEU A 116 -17.34 2.06 16.13
CA LEU A 116 -18.23 3.06 16.74
C LEU A 116 -19.54 3.21 15.95
N LYS A 117 -19.47 3.25 14.61
CA LYS A 117 -20.65 3.28 13.73
C LYS A 117 -21.50 2.02 13.92
N LEU A 118 -20.88 0.84 13.96
CA LEU A 118 -21.60 -0.41 14.21
C LEU A 118 -22.28 -0.43 15.59
N ALA A 119 -21.59 0.05 16.62
CA ALA A 119 -22.15 0.15 17.98
C ALA A 119 -23.31 1.15 18.06
N SER A 120 -23.22 2.28 17.34
CA SER A 120 -24.30 3.26 17.22
C SER A 120 -25.53 2.67 16.55
N GLU A 121 -25.35 1.91 15.46
CA GLU A 121 -26.45 1.22 14.78
C GLU A 121 -27.12 0.17 15.68
N GLU A 122 -26.35 -0.58 16.47
CA GLU A 122 -26.89 -1.53 17.43
C GLU A 122 -27.63 -0.83 18.58
N ALA A 123 -27.08 0.27 19.11
CA ALA A 123 -27.75 1.09 20.12
C ALA A 123 -29.11 1.62 19.59
N LYS A 124 -29.14 2.10 18.34
CA LYS A 124 -30.36 2.56 17.66
C LYS A 124 -31.40 1.45 17.56
N ARG A 125 -30.99 0.21 17.27
CA ARG A 125 -31.88 -0.97 17.26
C ARG A 125 -32.46 -1.30 18.64
N GLN A 126 -31.72 -1.00 19.70
CA GLN A 126 -32.14 -1.21 21.09
C GLN A 126 -32.95 -0.03 21.65
N GLY A 127 -33.26 0.98 20.84
CA GLY A 127 -34.04 2.16 21.24
C GLY A 127 -33.21 3.28 21.87
N ALA A 128 -31.88 3.17 21.88
CA ALA A 128 -30.97 4.23 22.29
C ALA A 128 -30.49 5.02 21.06
N SER A 129 -30.91 6.28 20.92
CA SER A 129 -30.48 7.15 19.83
C SER A 129 -29.11 7.80 20.14
N LEU A 130 -28.06 6.99 20.15
CA LEU A 130 -26.68 7.45 20.32
C LEU A 130 -25.99 7.52 18.96
N GLU A 131 -25.32 8.63 18.69
CA GLU A 131 -24.48 8.79 17.50
C GLU A 131 -23.09 8.15 17.72
N TRP A 132 -22.41 7.83 16.63
CA TRP A 132 -21.12 7.13 16.68
C TRP A 132 -20.01 7.95 17.39
N ASN A 133 -20.14 9.27 17.41
CA ASN A 133 -19.24 10.20 18.08
C ASN A 133 -19.73 10.62 19.48
N ASP A 134 -20.78 9.99 20.01
CA ASP A 134 -21.28 10.28 21.35
C ASP A 134 -20.27 9.82 22.43
N PRO A 135 -19.86 10.69 23.36
CA PRO A 135 -18.94 10.34 24.43
C PRO A 135 -19.36 9.12 25.25
N ILE A 136 -20.67 8.92 25.47
CA ILE A 136 -21.21 7.78 26.22
C ILE A 136 -20.97 6.49 25.44
N LEU A 137 -21.24 6.50 24.12
CA LEU A 137 -21.02 5.35 23.26
C LEU A 137 -19.52 5.03 23.13
N ILE A 138 -18.70 6.05 22.93
CA ILE A 138 -17.24 5.94 22.87
C ILE A 138 -16.72 5.26 24.15
N GLN A 139 -17.16 5.72 25.31
CA GLN A 139 -16.79 5.10 26.59
C GLN A 139 -17.36 3.69 26.75
N ALA A 140 -18.56 3.39 26.26
CA ALA A 140 -19.11 2.04 26.34
C ALA A 140 -18.34 1.04 25.44
N VAL A 141 -17.84 1.51 24.29
CA VAL A 141 -17.09 0.68 23.32
C VAL A 141 -15.63 0.49 23.75
N ILE A 142 -15.00 1.53 24.28
CA ILE A 142 -13.57 1.52 24.66
C ILE A 142 -13.37 1.15 26.12
N GLY A 143 -14.27 1.64 26.97
CA GLY A 143 -14.16 1.66 28.42
C GLY A 143 -14.51 0.35 29.10
N ASP A 144 -14.11 -0.79 28.54
CA ASP A 144 -13.76 -1.93 29.40
C ASP A 144 -12.47 -1.57 30.15
N SER A 145 -12.60 -0.58 31.05
CA SER A 145 -11.55 -0.14 31.94
C SER A 145 -11.22 -1.30 32.89
N LEU A 146 -9.98 -1.37 33.36
CA LEU A 146 -9.50 -2.45 34.24
C LEU A 146 -10.38 -2.68 35.49
N GLU A 147 -11.23 -1.72 35.87
CA GLU A 147 -12.14 -1.79 37.01
C GLU A 147 -13.47 -2.52 36.72
N THR A 148 -13.83 -2.70 35.44
CA THR A 148 -15.14 -3.22 35.00
C THR A 148 -15.07 -4.59 34.31
N ARG A 149 -13.89 -5.21 34.24
CA ARG A 149 -13.73 -6.53 33.60
C ARG A 149 -14.65 -7.56 34.25
N ARG A 150 -15.41 -8.25 33.40
CA ARG A 150 -16.11 -9.48 33.80
C ARG A 150 -15.08 -10.48 34.36
N PRO A 151 -15.29 -11.03 35.56
CA PRO A 151 -14.30 -11.88 36.24
C PRO A 151 -13.89 -13.10 35.39
N GLU A 152 -14.75 -13.55 34.48
CA GLU A 152 -14.46 -14.64 33.55
C GLU A 152 -13.37 -14.27 32.52
N VAL A 153 -13.30 -13.01 32.09
CA VAL A 153 -12.36 -12.52 31.05
C VAL A 153 -10.98 -12.21 31.64
N VAL A 154 -10.92 -11.81 32.92
CA VAL A 154 -9.67 -11.55 33.65
C VAL A 154 -8.75 -12.77 33.65
N SER A 155 -9.32 -13.98 33.70
CA SER A 155 -8.58 -15.25 33.70
C SER A 155 -7.93 -15.61 32.35
N LEU A 156 -8.31 -14.94 31.27
CA LEU A 156 -7.85 -15.23 29.89
C LEU A 156 -6.77 -14.26 29.40
N VAL A 157 -6.54 -13.17 30.12
CA VAL A 157 -5.50 -12.18 29.79
C VAL A 157 -4.23 -12.58 30.57
N PRO A 158 -3.12 -12.91 29.89
CA PRO A 158 -1.85 -13.18 30.56
C PRO A 158 -1.47 -12.00 31.46
N ASN A 159 -1.08 -12.25 32.71
CA ASN A 159 -0.54 -11.22 33.57
C ASN A 159 0.85 -10.80 33.05
N ASP A 160 1.13 -9.50 33.04
CA ASP A 160 2.41 -8.92 32.62
C ASP A 160 3.62 -9.31 33.50
N ASP A 161 3.42 -10.20 34.47
CA ASP A 161 4.45 -10.70 35.38
C ASP A 161 5.11 -12.03 34.91
N HIS A 162 4.81 -12.51 33.70
CA HIS A 162 5.44 -13.70 33.09
C HIS A 162 5.75 -13.54 31.60
#